data_AF-A0A7S1RFI3-F1
#
_entry.id   AF-A0A7S1RFI3-F1
#
_cell.length_a   1.000
_cell.length_b   1.000
_cell.length_c   1.000
_cell.angle_alpha   90.00
_cell.angle_beta   90.00
_cell.angle_gamma   90.00
#
_symmetry.space_group_name_H-M   'P 1'
#
loop_
_entity.id
_entity.type
_entity.pdbx_description
1 polymer ?
#
loop_
_entity_poly.entity_id
_entity_poly.type
_entity_poly.pdbx_seq_one_letter_code
_entity_poly.pdbx_strand_id
1 'polypeptide(L)'
;AIRSSTCSSARQQQIWTYSARGHWLQAGDGRCLEARGGRAGLRHCGAEEPLPSQQWAFGAHGGLHLQHSVGGEQCLAVSRTAAALEPCGASGALQRWSFTGSTPSQVASSPSSGAAGGGGGG
;
A
#
# COMPACT_ATOMS: atom_id res chain seq x y z
N ALA A 1 -4.15 13.95 -6.79
CA ALA A 1 -2.69 13.73 -6.82
C ALA A 1 -2.19 13.63 -5.39
N ILE A 2 -1.27 12.70 -5.10
CA ILE A 2 -0.64 12.56 -3.78
C ILE A 2 0.42 13.64 -3.63
N ARG A 3 0.41 14.36 -2.51
CA ARG A 3 1.32 15.48 -2.23
C ARG A 3 2.17 15.19 -0.99
N SER A 4 3.41 15.67 -1.00
CA SER A 4 4.25 15.69 0.19
C SER A 4 3.85 16.84 1.12
N SER A 5 3.94 16.62 2.42
CA SER A 5 3.71 17.62 3.46
C SER A 5 4.38 17.19 4.76
N THR A 6 4.50 18.10 5.73
CA THR A 6 5.05 17.79 7.06
C THR A 6 4.27 16.68 7.74
N CYS A 7 4.97 15.67 8.28
CA CYS A 7 4.39 14.55 8.98
C CYS A 7 3.64 14.98 10.24
N SER A 8 2.43 14.45 10.42
CA SER A 8 1.57 14.68 11.57
C SER A 8 0.63 13.48 11.73
N SER A 9 0.75 12.78 12.85
CA SER A 9 -0.14 11.66 13.20
C SER A 9 -1.60 12.10 13.41
N ALA A 10 -1.86 13.39 13.61
CA ALA A 10 -3.21 13.95 13.70
C ALA A 10 -3.89 14.10 12.33
N ARG A 11 -3.14 14.06 11.23
CA ARG A 11 -3.68 14.21 9.88
C ARG A 11 -4.09 12.85 9.32
N GLN A 12 -5.39 12.57 9.35
CA GLN A 12 -5.98 11.34 8.78
C GLN A 12 -5.56 11.09 7.32
N GLN A 13 -5.32 12.14 6.54
CA GLN A 13 -4.85 12.07 5.15
C GLN A 13 -3.41 11.54 5.00
N GLN A 14 -2.66 11.44 6.11
CA GLN A 14 -1.30 10.91 6.16
C GLN A 14 -1.23 9.53 6.81
N ILE A 15 -2.38 8.95 7.16
CA ILE A 15 -2.48 7.59 7.69
C ILE A 15 -2.68 6.63 6.52
N TRP A 16 -1.89 5.56 6.53
CA TRP A 16 -1.86 4.55 5.50
C TRP A 16 -1.82 3.16 6.14
N THR A 17 -2.56 2.24 5.56
CA THR A 17 -2.54 0.83 5.89
C THR A 17 -1.79 0.08 4.81
N TYR A 18 -0.79 -0.71 5.20
CA TYR A 18 -0.07 -1.60 4.30
C TYR A 18 -0.43 -3.06 4.57
N SER A 19 -0.85 -3.78 3.53
CA SER A 19 -1.02 -5.23 3.58
C SER A 19 0.17 -5.91 2.92
N ALA A 20 0.97 -6.61 3.73
CA ALA A 20 2.10 -7.39 3.21
C ALA A 20 1.64 -8.61 2.40
N ARG A 21 0.51 -9.23 2.76
CA ARG A 21 -0.06 -10.38 2.02
C ARG A 21 -0.69 -9.96 0.71
N GLY A 22 -1.44 -8.85 0.73
CA GLY A 22 -2.12 -8.34 -0.45
C GLY A 22 -1.25 -7.40 -1.29
N HIS A 23 -0.04 -7.07 -0.85
CA HIS A 23 0.84 -6.12 -1.51
C HIS A 23 0.14 -4.81 -1.88
N TRP A 24 -0.62 -4.19 -0.97
CA TRP A 24 -1.31 -2.94 -1.29
C TRP A 24 -1.13 -1.89 -0.19
N LEU A 25 -1.22 -0.62 -0.58
CA LEU A 25 -1.28 0.53 0.32
C LEU A 25 -2.64 1.20 0.19
N GLN A 26 -3.36 1.31 1.30
CA GLN A 26 -4.65 1.98 1.39
C GLN A 26 -4.52 3.24 2.24
N ALA A 27 -5.03 4.37 1.73
CA ALA A 27 -5.12 5.60 2.51
C ALA A 27 -6.26 5.50 3.54
N GLY A 28 -6.23 6.38 4.55
CA GLY A 28 -7.29 6.42 5.58
C GLY A 28 -8.72 6.66 5.07
N ASP A 29 -8.89 7.07 3.81
CA ASP A 29 -10.19 7.20 3.14
C ASP A 29 -10.66 5.94 2.39
N GLY A 30 -9.93 4.83 2.52
CA GLY A 30 -10.27 3.54 1.93
C GLY A 30 -9.79 3.34 0.49
N ARG A 31 -9.16 4.34 -0.14
CA ARG A 31 -8.63 4.22 -1.51
C ARG A 31 -7.22 3.63 -1.54
N CYS A 32 -6.92 2.88 -2.60
CA CYS A 32 -5.62 2.25 -2.80
C CYS A 32 -4.68 3.12 -3.64
N LEU A 33 -3.38 3.02 -3.33
CA LEU A 33 -2.31 3.60 -4.12
C LEU A 33 -2.22 2.89 -5.48
N GLU A 34 -2.26 3.66 -6.56
CA GLU A 34 -2.22 3.16 -7.93
C GLU A 34 -1.14 3.86 -8.77
N ALA A 35 -0.36 3.07 -9.50
CA ALA A 35 0.57 3.47 -10.53
C ALA A 35 -0.14 3.64 -11.89
N ARG A 36 -0.04 4.83 -12.50
CA ARG A 36 -0.58 5.07 -13.85
C ARG A 36 0.20 6.14 -14.60
N GLY A 37 0.70 5.80 -15.78
CA GLY A 37 1.39 6.75 -16.68
C GLY A 37 2.58 7.46 -16.01
N GLY A 38 3.41 6.72 -15.28
CA GLY A 38 4.59 7.27 -14.58
C GLY A 38 4.27 8.07 -13.30
N ARG A 39 3.03 8.07 -12.84
CA ARG A 39 2.60 8.80 -11.63
C ARG A 39 1.90 7.88 -10.64
N ALA A 40 1.93 8.26 -9.36
CA ALA A 40 1.16 7.61 -8.32
C ALA A 40 -0.08 8.44 -7.95
N GLY A 41 -1.19 7.75 -7.71
CA GLY A 41 -2.47 8.35 -7.34
C GLY A 41 -3.30 7.46 -6.44
N LEU A 42 -4.47 7.96 -6.01
CA LEU A 42 -5.43 7.19 -5.23
C LEU A 42 -6.62 6.80 -6.10
N ARG A 43 -7.02 5.53 -6.05
CA ARG A 43 -8.18 4.97 -6.76
C ARG A 43 -8.95 4.00 -5.87
N HIS A 44 -10.12 3.58 -6.33
CA HIS A 44 -10.79 2.45 -5.71
C HIS A 44 -9.88 1.24 -5.73
N CYS A 45 -9.79 0.56 -4.59
CA CYS A 45 -9.11 -0.72 -4.52
C CYS A 45 -9.79 -1.73 -5.46
N GLY A 46 -9.02 -2.67 -6.00
CA GLY A 46 -9.59 -3.81 -6.72
C GLY A 46 -10.63 -4.53 -5.84
N ALA A 47 -11.76 -4.94 -6.44
CA ALA A 47 -12.91 -5.43 -5.69
C ALA A 47 -12.66 -6.79 -5.00
N GLU A 48 -11.91 -7.68 -5.67
CA GLU A 48 -11.57 -9.00 -5.14
C GLU A 48 -10.07 -9.12 -4.90
N GLU A 49 -9.26 -8.67 -5.86
CA GLU A 49 -7.80 -8.66 -5.78
C GLU A 49 -7.24 -7.31 -6.23
N PRO A 50 -6.11 -6.86 -5.68
CA PRO A 50 -5.45 -5.63 -6.11
C PRO A 50 -5.03 -5.71 -7.57
N LEU A 51 -5.35 -4.66 -8.34
CA LEU A 51 -4.89 -4.52 -9.71
C LEU A 51 -3.35 -4.55 -9.75
N PRO A 52 -2.70 -5.00 -10.83
CA PRO A 52 -1.23 -4.98 -10.93
C PRO A 52 -0.61 -3.60 -10.69
N SER A 53 -1.32 -2.53 -11.08
CA SER A 53 -0.96 -1.13 -10.81
C SER A 53 -1.11 -0.71 -9.35
N GLN A 54 -1.77 -1.51 -8.52
CA GLN A 54 -2.00 -1.29 -7.09
C GLN A 54 -1.18 -2.26 -6.22
N GLN A 55 -0.33 -3.08 -6.83
CA GLN A 55 0.51 -4.04 -6.13
C GLN A 55 1.90 -3.46 -5.83
N TRP A 56 2.14 -3.17 -4.57
CA TRP A 56 3.33 -2.53 -4.04
C TRP A 56 4.01 -3.39 -2.98
N ALA A 57 5.33 -3.47 -3.06
CA ALA A 57 6.15 -4.17 -2.09
C ALA A 57 7.25 -3.27 -1.53
N PHE A 58 7.60 -3.51 -0.27
CA PHE A 58 8.77 -2.91 0.37
C PHE A 58 10.00 -3.75 0.06
N GLY A 59 10.98 -3.15 -0.60
CA GLY A 59 12.32 -3.71 -0.77
C GLY A 59 13.13 -3.61 0.52
N ALA A 60 14.20 -4.41 0.60
CA ALA A 60 15.08 -4.50 1.78
C ALA A 60 15.72 -3.16 2.18
N HIS A 61 15.82 -2.20 1.26
CA HIS A 61 16.39 -0.87 1.50
C HIS A 61 15.34 0.22 1.77
N GLY A 62 14.09 -0.16 2.04
CA GLY A 62 12.98 0.76 2.26
C GLY A 62 12.41 1.36 0.97
N GLY A 63 12.77 0.81 -0.20
CA GLY A 63 12.18 1.21 -1.47
C GLY A 63 10.78 0.65 -1.63
N LEU A 64 9.79 1.50 -1.98
CA LEU A 64 8.45 1.04 -2.31
C LEU A 64 8.35 0.84 -3.82
N HIS A 65 8.32 -0.41 -4.29
CA HIS A 65 8.33 -0.74 -5.71
C HIS A 65 7.03 -1.39 -6.16
N LEU A 66 6.71 -1.21 -7.44
CA LEU A 66 5.58 -1.86 -8.09
C LEU A 66 5.95 -3.32 -8.43
N GLN A 67 5.13 -4.30 -8.04
CA GLN A 67 5.45 -5.71 -8.27
C GLN A 67 5.36 -6.12 -9.75
N HIS A 68 4.47 -5.46 -10.51
CA HIS A 68 4.19 -5.81 -11.91
C HIS A 68 4.53 -4.66 -12.86
N SER A 69 5.71 -4.05 -12.70
CA SER A 69 6.16 -3.02 -13.64
C SER A 69 6.64 -3.60 -14.97
N VAL A 70 6.13 -3.04 -16.06
CA VAL A 70 6.57 -3.37 -17.42
C VAL A 70 7.71 -2.42 -17.80
N GLY A 71 8.88 -2.96 -18.14
CA GLY A 71 10.05 -2.15 -18.55
C GLY A 71 11.08 -1.88 -17.46
N GLY A 72 11.11 -2.70 -16.40
CA GLY A 72 12.09 -2.61 -15.30
C GLY A 72 11.44 -2.24 -13.97
N GLU A 73 12.17 -2.41 -12.86
CA GLU A 73 11.68 -2.11 -11.51
C GLU A 73 11.44 -0.61 -11.33
N GLN A 74 10.19 -0.25 -11.00
CA GLN A 74 9.80 1.13 -10.73
C GLN A 74 9.53 1.32 -9.24
N CYS A 75 10.15 2.35 -8.68
CA CYS A 75 10.02 2.74 -7.29
C CYS A 75 9.24 4.05 -7.16
N LEU A 76 8.47 4.16 -6.08
CA LEU A 76 7.85 5.40 -5.68
C LEU A 76 8.95 6.36 -5.21
N ALA A 77 9.02 7.52 -5.83
CA ALA A 77 9.90 8.62 -5.43
C ALA A 77 9.03 9.79 -4.94
N VAL A 78 9.51 10.49 -3.91
CA VAL A 78 8.93 11.77 -3.52
C VAL A 78 9.69 12.92 -4.17
N SER A 79 8.97 13.80 -4.86
CA SER A 79 9.49 15.10 -5.30
C SER A 79 9.00 16.20 -4.36
N ARG A 80 9.44 17.46 -4.60
CA ARG A 80 9.02 18.61 -3.79
C ARG A 80 7.50 18.81 -3.72
N THR A 81 6.74 18.31 -4.72
CA THR A 81 5.30 18.60 -4.84
C THR A 81 4.42 17.36 -4.99
N ALA A 82 4.97 16.22 -5.39
CA ALA A 82 4.19 15.02 -5.66
C ALA A 82 5.01 13.73 -5.56
N ALA A 83 4.30 12.61 -5.40
CA ALA A 83 4.89 11.29 -5.58
C ALA A 83 4.88 10.89 -7.07
N ALA A 84 5.98 10.31 -7.55
CA ALA A 84 6.17 9.89 -8.94
C ALA A 84 6.77 8.49 -9.01
N LEU A 85 6.67 7.84 -10.17
CA LEU A 85 7.33 6.57 -10.43
C LEU A 85 8.63 6.83 -11.18
N GLU A 86 9.71 6.24 -10.71
CA GLU A 86 11.04 6.35 -11.29
C GLU A 86 11.73 4.99 -11.28
N PRO A 87 12.77 4.76 -12.10
CA PRO A 87 13.62 3.59 -11.94
C PRO A 87 14.14 3.51 -10.50
N CYS A 88 14.12 2.32 -9.92
CA CYS A 88 14.64 2.10 -8.58
C CYS A 88 16.13 2.49 -8.50
N GLY A 89 16.50 3.25 -7.46
CA GLY A 89 17.83 3.81 -7.24
C GLY A 89 18.07 5.19 -7.85
N ALA A 90 17.26 5.64 -8.81
CA ALA A 90 17.52 6.87 -9.57
C ALA A 90 17.63 8.13 -8.69
N SER A 91 16.75 8.26 -7.70
CA SER A 91 16.70 9.42 -6.80
C SER A 91 17.16 9.11 -5.36
N GLY A 92 17.78 7.94 -5.16
CA GLY A 92 18.40 7.51 -3.90
C GLY A 92 17.51 7.72 -2.66
N ALA A 93 17.86 8.70 -1.83
CA ALA A 93 17.15 8.97 -0.58
C ALA A 93 15.67 9.33 -0.75
N LEU A 94 15.27 9.90 -1.90
CA LEU A 94 13.89 10.27 -2.19
C LEU A 94 12.98 9.08 -2.52
N GLN A 95 13.56 7.89 -2.68
CA GLN A 95 12.82 6.64 -2.90
C GLN A 95 12.75 5.76 -1.64
N ARG A 96 13.29 6.24 -0.51
CA ARG A 96 13.25 5.50 0.76
C ARG A 96 12.03 5.91 1.58
N TRP A 97 11.23 4.93 1.92
CA TRP A 97 9.98 5.07 2.66
C TRP A 97 10.04 4.26 3.96
N SER A 98 9.38 4.79 4.98
CA SER A 98 9.22 4.11 6.27
C SER A 98 7.83 4.42 6.82
N PHE A 99 7.18 3.42 7.42
CA PHE A 99 6.00 3.66 8.23
C PHE A 99 6.40 4.00 9.66
N THR A 100 5.72 4.98 10.24
CA THR A 100 5.87 5.36 11.65
C THR A 100 4.50 5.19 12.32
N GLY A 101 4.45 4.44 13.43
CA GLY A 101 3.21 3.97 14.03
C GLY A 101 3.02 2.46 13.80
N SER A 102 2.45 1.78 14.79
CA SER A 102 2.38 0.33 14.97
C SER A 102 2.28 -0.48 13.69
N THR A 103 3.19 -1.46 13.60
CA THR A 103 3.32 -2.58 12.65
C THR A 103 2.16 -2.77 11.67
N PRO A 104 2.44 -3.00 10.36
CA PRO A 104 1.42 -3.30 9.37
C PRO A 104 0.50 -4.37 9.93
N SER A 105 -0.75 -3.98 10.17
CA SER A 105 -1.75 -4.88 10.75
C SER A 105 -1.90 -6.01 9.77
N GLN A 106 -1.32 -7.17 10.09
CA GLN A 106 -1.66 -8.39 9.38
C GLN A 106 -3.14 -8.60 9.66
N VAL A 107 -3.98 -8.25 8.70
CA VAL A 107 -5.36 -8.70 8.65
C VAL A 107 -5.30 -10.22 8.57
N ALA A 108 -5.24 -10.83 9.75
CA ALA A 108 -5.48 -12.24 9.92
C ALA A 108 -6.95 -12.43 9.53
N SER A 109 -7.17 -13.00 8.35
CA SER A 109 -8.44 -13.59 7.98
C SER A 109 -8.83 -14.52 9.12
N SER A 110 -9.74 -14.08 9.99
CA SER A 110 -10.34 -14.97 10.96
C SER A 110 -11.19 -15.96 10.16
N PRO A 111 -10.92 -17.28 10.21
CA PRO A 111 -11.92 -18.22 9.75
C PRO A 111 -13.09 -18.08 10.73
N SER A 112 -14.23 -17.58 10.25
CA SER A 112 -15.51 -17.76 10.91
C SER A 112 -15.77 -19.27 10.95
N SER A 113 -15.37 -19.93 12.04
CA SER A 113 -15.72 -21.33 12.29
C SER A 113 -17.24 -21.42 12.27
N GLY A 114 -17.75 -22.12 11.26
CA GLY A 114 -19.17 -22.37 11.10
C GLY A 114 -19.73 -23.02 12.36
N ALA A 115 -20.88 -22.51 12.79
CA ALA A 115 -21.71 -23.18 13.77
C ALA A 115 -22.17 -24.53 13.18
N ALA A 116 -21.70 -25.63 13.75
CA ALA A 116 -22.19 -26.96 13.46
C ALA A 116 -22.45 -27.70 14.79
N GLY A 117 -23.73 -28.00 15.04
CA GLY A 117 -24.17 -29.20 15.74
C GLY A 117 -24.11 -29.20 17.27
N GLY A 118 -25.25 -28.95 17.90
CA GLY A 118 -25.54 -29.37 19.27
C GLY A 118 -26.93 -30.00 19.33
N GLY A 119 -26.99 -31.33 19.39
CA GLY A 119 -28.23 -32.09 19.54
C GLY A 119 -28.75 -32.12 20.98
N GLY A 120 -30.06 -32.34 21.10
CA GLY A 120 -30.80 -32.81 22.28
C GLY A 120 -32.08 -33.44 21.75
N GLY A 121 -32.46 -34.67 22.07
CA GLY A 121 -32.40 -35.33 23.37
C GLY A 121 -33.80 -35.25 23.98
N GLY A 122 -34.67 -36.20 23.63
CA GLY A 122 -36.04 -36.36 24.11
C GLY A 122 -36.53 -37.77 23.83
#